data_AF-A0AA93BVG0-F1
#
_entry.id   AF-A0AA93BVG0-F1
#
_cell.length_a   1.000
_cell.length_b   1.000
_cell.length_c   1.000
_cell.angle_alpha   90.00
_cell.angle_beta   90.00
_cell.angle_gamma   90.00
#
_symmetry.space_group_name_H-M   'P 1'
#
loop_
_entity.id
_entity.type
_entity.pdbx_description
1 polymer ?
#
loop_
_entity_poly.entity_id
_entity_poly.type
_entity_poly.pdbx_seq_one_letter_code
_entity_poly.pdbx_strand_id
1 'polypeptide(L)'
;MTLINKNIGEYDFTAEKKAGVITGTISGEFPDSDANLPLIPFSGTFASPTISEAIEDITRQFPDIEPAIVDLLRAEMLKAGY
;
A
#
# COMPACT_ATOMS: atom_id res chain seq x y z
N MET A 1 -5.26 -12.12 14.82
CA MET A 1 -5.02 -10.72 14.40
C MET A 1 -3.93 -10.82 13.34
N THR A 2 -4.31 -10.72 12.08
CA THR A 2 -3.35 -10.84 10.97
C THR A 2 -2.74 -9.47 10.74
N LEU A 3 -1.43 -9.42 10.62
CA LEU A 3 -0.65 -8.23 10.29
C LEU A 3 0.21 -8.60 9.09
N ILE A 4 0.06 -7.86 8.01
CA ILE A 4 0.99 -7.82 6.89
C ILE A 4 1.98 -6.71 7.24
N ASN A 5 3.26 -7.04 7.25
CA ASN A 5 4.36 -6.10 7.27
C ASN A 5 5.41 -6.67 6.32
N LYS A 6 5.44 -6.14 5.10
CA LYS A 6 6.33 -6.60 4.05
C LYS A 6 6.68 -5.45 3.13
N ASN A 7 7.89 -5.54 2.60
CA ASN A 7 8.33 -4.70 1.52
C ASN A 7 7.80 -5.26 0.18
N ILE A 8 7.13 -4.42 -0.60
CA ILE A 8 6.55 -4.72 -1.91
C ILE A 8 7.27 -3.85 -2.93
N GLY A 9 8.19 -4.44 -3.68
CA GLY A 9 9.05 -3.68 -4.60
C GLY A 9 10.02 -2.77 -3.85
N GLU A 10 9.82 -1.46 -3.97
CA GLU A 10 10.57 -0.40 -3.27
C GLU A 10 9.75 0.25 -2.14
N TYR A 11 8.56 -0.29 -1.85
CA TYR A 11 7.59 0.31 -0.92
C TYR A 11 7.37 -0.59 0.29
N ASP A 12 7.45 -0.04 1.49
CA ASP A 12 7.06 -0.69 2.73
C ASP A 12 5.55 -0.68 2.91
N PHE A 13 4.97 -1.87 2.97
CA PHE A 13 3.54 -2.03 3.13
C PHE A 13 3.18 -2.72 4.44
N THR A 14 2.24 -2.11 5.14
CA THR A 14 1.64 -2.65 6.35
C THR A 14 0.13 -2.69 6.23
N ALA A 15 -0.49 -3.80 6.61
CA ALA A 15 -1.93 -3.92 6.71
C ALA A 15 -2.32 -4.81 7.88
N GLU A 16 -3.21 -4.35 8.73
CA GLU A 16 -3.84 -5.11 9.81
C GLU A 16 -5.36 -5.15 9.59
N LYS A 17 -5.99 -6.27 9.97
CA LYS A 17 -7.46 -6.32 10.06
C LYS A 17 -7.88 -6.27 11.52
N LYS A 18 -8.53 -5.18 11.91
CA LYS A 18 -9.01 -4.92 13.26
C LYS A 18 -10.50 -4.61 13.24
N ALA A 19 -11.26 -5.35 14.05
CA ALA A 19 -12.73 -5.19 14.15
C ALA A 19 -13.48 -5.26 12.80
N GLY A 20 -12.97 -6.02 11.83
CA GLY A 20 -13.57 -6.16 10.50
C GLY A 20 -13.15 -5.09 9.49
N VAL A 21 -12.30 -4.13 9.88
CA VAL A 21 -11.73 -3.11 8.99
C VAL A 21 -10.27 -3.44 8.70
N ILE A 22 -9.89 -3.39 7.43
CA ILE A 22 -8.50 -3.48 6.98
C ILE A 22 -7.92 -2.07 7.05
N THR A 23 -7.01 -1.86 7.98
CA THR A 23 -6.26 -0.62 8.11
C THR A 23 -4.82 -0.87 7.77
N GLY A 24 -4.16 0.05 7.08
CA GLY A 24 -2.77 -0.14 6.77
C GLY A 24 -2.08 1.16 6.42
N THR A 25 -0.76 1.05 6.32
CA THR A 25 0.12 2.14 5.94
C THR A 25 0.98 1.66 4.78
N ILE A 26 1.01 2.43 3.71
CA ILE A 26 1.97 2.28 2.62
C ILE A 26 2.96 3.43 2.72
N SER A 27 4.24 3.09 2.72
CA SER A 27 5.32 4.07 2.69
C SER A 27 6.32 3.67 1.63
N GLY A 28 6.99 4.62 1.01
CA GLY A 28 8.15 4.31 0.20
C GLY A 28 8.70 5.55 -0.47
N GLU A 29 9.54 5.33 -1.46
CA GLU A 29 10.30 6.38 -2.11
C GLU A 29 9.88 6.39 -3.58
N PHE A 30 9.28 7.48 -4.04
CA PHE A 30 9.07 7.64 -5.48
C PHE A 30 10.41 8.04 -6.11
N PRO A 31 10.96 7.25 -7.05
CA PRO A 31 12.01 7.75 -7.92
C PRO A 31 11.34 8.75 -8.86
N ASP A 32 11.34 10.03 -8.50
CA ASP A 32 10.97 11.06 -9.45
C ASP A 32 11.93 10.90 -10.65
N SER A 33 11.37 10.80 -11.86
CA SER A 33 12.12 10.50 -13.10
C SER A 33 13.21 11.54 -13.44
N ASP A 34 13.38 12.56 -12.61
CA ASP A 34 14.47 13.53 -12.65
C ASP A 34 15.51 13.21 -11.56
N ALA A 35 16.65 12.65 -11.97
CA ALA A 35 17.77 12.21 -11.13
C ALA A 35 18.41 13.32 -10.24
N ASN A 36 17.82 14.51 -10.16
CA ASN A 36 18.27 15.67 -9.39
C ASN A 36 17.29 16.15 -8.31
N LEU A 37 16.10 15.54 -8.17
CA LEU A 37 15.18 15.87 -7.09
C LEU A 37 15.34 14.89 -5.93
N PRO A 38 15.24 15.34 -4.67
CA PRO A 38 15.31 14.45 -3.53
C PRO A 38 14.17 13.43 -3.63
N LEU A 39 14.48 12.14 -3.45
CA LEU A 39 13.51 11.06 -3.26
C LEU A 39 12.46 11.56 -2.28
N ILE A 40 11.21 11.69 -2.72
CA ILE A 40 10.14 12.16 -1.86
C ILE A 40 9.62 10.94 -1.13
N PRO A 41 9.90 10.80 0.19
CA PRO A 41 9.28 9.74 0.96
C PRO A 41 7.79 10.04 1.03
N PHE A 42 6.97 9.13 0.54
CA PHE A 42 5.54 9.19 0.77
C PHE A 42 5.17 8.19 1.86
N SER A 43 4.13 8.55 2.60
CA SER A 43 3.47 7.65 3.53
C SER A 43 1.98 7.96 3.48
N GLY A 44 1.17 6.94 3.32
CA GLY A 44 -0.29 7.05 3.35
C GLY A 44 -0.89 5.95 4.17
N THR A 45 -1.99 6.29 4.81
CA THR A 45 -2.80 5.34 5.55
C THR A 45 -4.11 5.12 4.82
N PHE A 46 -4.56 3.88 4.78
CA PHE A 46 -5.85 3.50 4.24
C PHE A 46 -6.63 2.73 5.31
N ALA A 47 -7.94 2.87 5.29
CA ALA A 47 -8.84 2.22 6.23
C ALA A 47 -10.14 1.86 5.51
N SER A 48 -10.28 0.58 5.17
CA SER A 48 -11.43 0.12 4.39
C SER A 48 -11.91 -1.24 4.87
N PRO A 49 -13.21 -1.55 4.79
CA PRO A 49 -13.73 -2.84 5.23
C PRO A 49 -13.39 -3.98 4.25
N THR A 50 -13.05 -3.66 3.00
CA THR A 50 -12.72 -4.64 1.96
C THR A 50 -11.39 -4.34 1.26
N ILE A 51 -10.76 -5.38 0.68
CA ILE A 51 -9.51 -5.26 -0.08
C ILE A 51 -9.69 -4.32 -1.28
N SER A 52 -10.80 -4.43 -2.01
CA SER A 52 -11.06 -3.58 -3.19
C SER A 52 -11.09 -2.10 -2.81
N GLU A 53 -11.81 -1.74 -1.76
CA GLU A 53 -11.88 -0.35 -1.29
C GLU A 53 -10.53 0.14 -0.77
N ALA A 54 -9.78 -0.70 -0.05
CA ALA A 54 -8.43 -0.35 0.40
C ALA A 54 -7.51 -0.04 -0.78
N ILE A 55 -7.59 -0.85 -1.84
CA ILE A 55 -6.78 -0.69 -3.05
C ILE A 55 -7.22 0.53 -3.86
N GLU A 56 -8.52 0.79 -3.99
CA GLU A 56 -9.03 2.02 -4.61
C GLU A 56 -8.56 3.26 -3.86
N ASP A 57 -8.59 3.23 -2.51
CA ASP A 57 -8.14 4.33 -1.68
C ASP A 57 -6.63 4.57 -1.83
N ILE A 58 -5.81 3.51 -1.82
CA ILE A 58 -4.37 3.58 -2.10
C ILE A 58 -4.11 4.16 -3.49
N THR A 59 -4.78 3.64 -4.52
CA THR A 59 -4.59 4.11 -5.92
C THR A 59 -5.01 5.56 -6.09
N ARG A 60 -6.01 6.01 -5.32
CA ARG A 60 -6.48 7.39 -5.33
C ARG A 60 -5.56 8.34 -4.57
N GLN A 61 -5.00 7.91 -3.43
CA GLN A 61 -4.01 8.67 -2.68
C GLN A 61 -2.66 8.73 -3.40
N PHE A 62 -2.30 7.66 -4.09
CA PHE A 62 -1.02 7.48 -4.78
C PHE A 62 -1.27 7.13 -6.26
N PRO A 63 -1.67 8.11 -7.10
CA PRO A 63 -1.86 7.86 -8.53
C PRO A 63 -0.55 7.52 -9.26
N ASP A 64 0.59 7.90 -8.68
CA ASP A 64 1.93 7.63 -9.22
C ASP A 64 2.47 6.25 -8.84
N ILE A 65 1.76 5.47 -8.00
CA ILE A 65 2.18 4.12 -7.66
C ILE A 65 2.11 3.21 -8.88
N GLU A 66 3.14 2.38 -9.06
CA GLU A 66 3.14 1.42 -10.15
C GLU A 66 1.96 0.43 -10.01
N PRO A 67 1.20 0.17 -11.08
CA PRO A 67 0.06 -0.75 -11.04
C PRO A 67 0.47 -2.18 -10.65
N ALA A 68 1.73 -2.57 -10.91
CA ALA A 68 2.28 -3.85 -10.47
C ALA A 68 2.35 -3.96 -8.93
N ILE A 69 2.67 -2.87 -8.24
CA ILE A 69 2.70 -2.80 -6.78
C ILE A 69 1.28 -2.95 -6.23
N VAL A 70 0.31 -2.27 -6.84
CA VAL A 70 -1.11 -2.40 -6.47
C VAL A 70 -1.60 -3.85 -6.60
N ASP A 71 -1.21 -4.56 -7.66
CA ASP A 71 -1.57 -5.95 -7.86
C ASP A 71 -0.92 -6.88 -6.80
N LEU A 72 0.35 -6.64 -6.47
CA LEU A 72 1.05 -7.34 -5.38
C LEU A 72 0.41 -7.09 -4.01
N LEU A 73 0.01 -5.85 -3.72
CA LEU A 73 -0.68 -5.47 -2.50
C LEU A 73 -2.00 -6.22 -2.36
N ARG A 74 -2.80 -6.24 -3.43
CA ARG A 74 -4.04 -7.01 -3.48
C ARG A 74 -3.78 -8.50 -3.25
N ALA A 75 -2.78 -9.07 -3.92
CA ALA A 75 -2.44 -10.47 -3.78
C ALA A 75 -2.00 -10.84 -2.35
N GLU A 76 -1.19 -9.99 -1.70
CA GLU A 76 -0.76 -10.21 -0.32
C GLU A 76 -1.92 -10.05 0.68
N MET A 77 -2.80 -9.07 0.49
CA MET A 77 -4.03 -8.95 1.29
C MET A 77 -4.92 -10.19 1.16
N LEU A 78 -5.09 -10.70 -0.07
CA LEU A 78 -5.87 -11.91 -0.35
C LEU A 78 -5.24 -13.15 0.31
N LYS A 79 -3.91 -13.26 0.22
CA LYS A 79 -3.12 -14.36 0.81
C LYS A 79 -3.13 -14.34 2.33
N ALA A 80 -3.22 -13.16 2.94
CA ALA A 80 -3.39 -13.00 4.38
C ALA A 80 -4.80 -13.39 4.88
N GLY A 81 -5.75 -13.64 3.96
CA GLY A 81 -7.12 -14.03 4.29
C GLY A 81 -7.98 -12.86 4.76
N TYR A 82 -7.69 -11.64 4.29
CA TYR A 82 -8.50 -10.46 4.57
C TYR A 82 -9.81 -10.42 3.80
#